data_AF-A0A952EMD7-F1
#
_entry.id   AF-A0A952EMD7-F1
#
_cell.length_a   1.000
_cell.length_b   1.000
_cell.length_c   1.000
_cell.angle_alpha   90.00
_cell.angle_beta   90.00
_cell.angle_gamma   90.00
#
_symmetry.space_group_name_H-M   'P 1'
#
loop_
_entity.id
_entity.type
_entity.pdbx_description
1 polymer ?
#
loop_
_entity_poly.entity_id
_entity_poly.type
_entity_poly.pdbx_seq_one_letter_code
_entity_poly.pdbx_strand_id
1 'polypeptide(L)'
;MKKIREILIVDDDSKNIFALSAVLAAKKYRCVSALSAEQGFNILTSNPNIGVVLMDMMMPEMDGYDAIRKMKSDEGLKAIPVVAITAQAMTGDKEKCLEAGADGYLSKPVNVDELLQLLNKMMN
;
A
#
# COMPACT_ATOMS: atom_id res chain seq x y z
N MET A 1 -2.69 -23.71 -8.91
CA MET A 1 -2.85 -23.25 -7.51
C MET A 1 -2.68 -21.73 -7.51
N LYS A 2 -3.60 -20.97 -6.89
CA LYS A 2 -3.49 -19.51 -6.82
C LYS A 2 -2.28 -19.18 -5.94
N LYS A 3 -1.28 -18.44 -6.47
CA LYS A 3 -0.11 -18.03 -5.68
C LYS A 3 -0.62 -17.19 -4.51
N ILE A 4 -0.34 -17.61 -3.27
CA ILE A 4 -0.73 -16.80 -2.11
C ILE A 4 0.12 -15.54 -2.15
N ARG A 5 -0.54 -14.39 -2.33
CA ARG A 5 0.12 -13.09 -2.40
C ARG A 5 0.01 -12.39 -1.05
N GLU A 6 1.09 -11.75 -0.63
CA GLU A 6 1.20 -11.01 0.62
C GLU A 6 0.89 -9.52 0.38
N ILE A 7 0.43 -8.85 1.42
CA ILE A 7 0.19 -7.40 1.44
C ILE A 7 1.40 -6.73 2.10
N LEU A 8 2.03 -5.80 1.41
CA LEU A 8 3.02 -4.91 2.03
C LEU A 8 2.30 -3.67 2.58
N ILE A 9 2.49 -3.36 3.85
CA ILE A 9 2.02 -2.12 4.47
C ILE A 9 3.24 -1.22 4.70
N VAL A 10 3.21 -0.02 4.15
CA VAL A 10 4.28 0.98 4.30
C VAL A 10 3.69 2.21 4.97
N ASP A 11 4.09 2.48 6.21
CA ASP A 11 3.60 3.58 7.04
C ASP A 11 4.66 3.86 8.11
N ASP A 12 5.01 5.12 8.37
CA ASP A 12 6.06 5.46 9.34
C ASP A 12 5.58 5.34 10.80
N ASP A 13 4.27 5.24 11.03
CA ASP A 13 3.70 4.98 12.34
C ASP A 13 3.42 3.48 12.55
N SER A 14 4.25 2.87 13.42
CA SER A 14 4.08 1.49 13.87
C SER A 14 2.68 1.14 14.41
N LYS A 15 1.94 2.13 14.96
CA LYS A 15 0.56 1.92 15.45
C LYS A 15 -0.42 1.74 14.29
N ASN A 16 -0.27 2.50 13.21
CA ASN A 16 -1.07 2.33 11.99
C ASN A 16 -0.82 0.96 11.37
N ILE A 17 0.46 0.57 11.26
CA ILE A 17 0.86 -0.77 10.80
C ILE A 17 0.18 -1.84 11.66
N PHE A 18 0.30 -1.75 12.98
CA PHE A 18 -0.26 -2.74 13.89
C PHE A 18 -1.78 -2.86 13.73
N ALA A 19 -2.50 -1.73 13.74
CA ALA A 19 -3.95 -1.72 13.62
C ALA A 19 -4.41 -2.34 12.30
N LEU A 20 -3.81 -1.92 11.18
CA LEU A 20 -4.20 -2.41 9.85
C LEU A 20 -3.81 -3.88 9.64
N SER A 21 -2.63 -4.28 10.10
CA SER A 21 -2.17 -5.68 10.06
C SER A 21 -3.10 -6.59 10.86
N ALA A 22 -3.55 -6.17 12.05
CA ALA A 22 -4.46 -6.95 12.88
C ALA A 22 -5.82 -7.17 12.18
N VAL A 23 -6.37 -6.13 11.56
CA VAL A 23 -7.61 -6.23 10.77
C VAL A 23 -7.45 -7.20 9.60
N LEU A 24 -6.37 -7.07 8.83
CA LEU A 24 -6.12 -7.93 7.66
C LEU A 24 -5.83 -9.38 8.06
N ALA A 25 -5.10 -9.61 9.16
CA ALA A 25 -4.85 -10.93 9.71
C ALA A 25 -6.15 -11.63 10.15
N ALA A 26 -7.08 -10.91 10.77
CA ALA A 26 -8.40 -11.43 11.12
C ALA A 26 -9.22 -11.85 9.88
N LYS A 27 -8.92 -11.27 8.71
CA LYS A 27 -9.47 -11.64 7.41
C LYS A 27 -8.62 -12.67 6.65
N LYS A 28 -7.61 -13.26 7.31
CA LYS A 28 -6.69 -14.30 6.81
C LYS A 28 -5.73 -13.84 5.70
N TYR A 29 -5.51 -12.54 5.56
CA TYR A 29 -4.41 -12.04 4.72
C TYR A 29 -3.07 -12.19 5.45
N ARG A 30 -2.00 -12.38 4.67
CA ARG A 30 -0.63 -12.30 5.15
C ARG A 30 -0.10 -10.90 4.88
N CYS A 31 0.45 -10.28 5.90
CA CYS A 31 1.02 -8.94 5.83
C CYS A 31 2.51 -8.98 6.14
N VAL A 32 3.27 -8.16 5.42
CA VAL A 32 4.61 -7.71 5.80
C VAL A 32 4.57 -6.19 5.89
N SER A 33 5.47 -5.59 6.65
CA SER A 33 5.42 -4.16 6.92
C SER A 33 6.78 -3.49 6.80
N ALA A 34 6.76 -2.20 6.46
CA ALA A 34 7.92 -1.33 6.39
C ALA A 34 7.60 0.01 7.08
N LEU A 35 8.58 0.56 7.80
CA LEU A 35 8.46 1.86 8.47
C LEU A 35 8.91 3.05 7.60
N SER A 36 9.28 2.79 6.35
CA SER A 36 9.65 3.82 5.38
C SER A 36 9.53 3.29 3.95
N ALA A 37 9.46 4.19 2.98
CA ALA A 37 9.48 3.83 1.56
C ALA A 37 10.73 3.02 1.18
N GLU A 38 11.91 3.38 1.72
CA GLU A 38 13.16 2.65 1.46
C GLU A 38 13.10 1.19 1.96
N GLN A 39 12.63 0.98 3.19
CA GLN A 39 12.42 -0.37 3.71
C GLN A 39 11.39 -1.14 2.85
N GLY A 40 10.35 -0.45 2.40
CA GLY A 40 9.35 -1.01 1.48
C GLY A 40 9.98 -1.51 0.17
N PHE A 41 10.83 -0.71 -0.48
CA PHE A 41 11.53 -1.12 -1.70
C PHE A 41 12.49 -2.30 -1.48
N ASN A 42 13.18 -2.36 -0.35
CA ASN A 42 14.04 -3.49 -0.01
C ASN A 42 13.22 -4.79 0.13
N ILE A 43 12.04 -4.72 0.75
CA ILE A 43 11.12 -5.88 0.84
C ILE A 43 10.60 -6.25 -0.54
N LEU A 44 10.15 -5.30 -1.35
CA LEU A 44 9.63 -5.57 -2.69
C LEU A 44 10.67 -6.25 -3.59
N THR A 45 11.94 -5.84 -3.48
CA THR A 45 13.05 -6.42 -4.24
C THR A 45 13.38 -7.85 -3.79
N SER A 46 13.28 -8.12 -2.49
CA SER A 46 13.64 -9.42 -1.90
C SER A 46 12.47 -10.42 -1.79
N ASN A 47 11.22 -9.95 -1.90
CA ASN A 47 10.02 -10.77 -1.73
C ASN A 47 9.09 -10.72 -2.96
N PRO A 48 9.22 -11.65 -3.92
CA PRO A 48 8.38 -11.72 -5.11
C PRO A 48 6.96 -12.27 -4.85
N ASN A 49 6.56 -12.44 -3.58
CA ASN A 49 5.21 -12.85 -3.20
C ASN A 49 4.30 -11.66 -2.86
N ILE A 50 4.83 -10.42 -2.82
CA ILE A 50 4.01 -9.24 -2.60
C ILE A 50 3.07 -9.04 -3.79
N GLY A 51 1.77 -8.97 -3.50
CA GLY A 51 0.73 -8.80 -4.51
C GLY A 51 0.13 -7.41 -4.56
N VAL A 52 0.32 -6.61 -3.51
CA VAL A 52 -0.23 -5.26 -3.39
C VAL A 52 0.51 -4.52 -2.29
N VAL A 53 0.65 -3.21 -2.47
CA VAL A 53 1.20 -2.29 -1.47
C VAL A 53 0.09 -1.38 -0.95
N LEU A 54 -0.02 -1.26 0.37
CA LEU A 54 -0.78 -0.22 1.05
C LEU A 54 0.23 0.84 1.48
N MET A 55 0.21 2.01 0.84
CA MET A 55 1.22 3.04 0.99
C MET A 55 0.64 4.24 1.73
N ASP A 56 1.21 4.60 2.87
CA ASP A 56 0.89 5.87 3.51
C ASP A 56 1.42 7.05 2.68
N MET A 57 0.64 8.13 2.61
CA MET A 57 1.01 9.29 1.80
C MET A 57 1.89 10.30 2.55
N MET A 58 1.91 10.28 3.88
CA MET A 58 2.58 11.27 4.73
C MET A 58 3.69 10.61 5.56
N MET A 59 4.78 10.26 4.88
CA MET A 59 5.97 9.69 5.51
C MET A 59 7.15 10.69 5.47
N PRO A 60 8.08 10.64 6.45
CA PRO A 60 9.31 11.41 6.42
C PRO A 60 10.26 10.93 5.32
N GLU A 61 11.16 11.83 4.91
CA GLU A 61 12.21 11.62 3.87
C GLU A 61 11.68 11.42 2.44
N MET A 62 10.74 10.50 2.25
CA MET A 62 10.06 10.24 0.98
C MET A 62 8.57 10.03 1.25
N ASP A 63 7.76 10.94 0.72
CA ASP A 63 6.31 10.84 0.82
C ASP A 63 5.77 9.72 -0.09
N GLY A 64 4.50 9.35 0.11
CA GLY A 64 3.89 8.28 -0.67
C GLY A 64 3.74 8.63 -2.15
N TYR A 65 3.63 9.91 -2.52
CA TYR A 65 3.52 10.32 -3.92
C TYR A 65 4.81 9.99 -4.67
N ASP A 66 5.95 10.38 -4.11
CA ASP A 66 7.26 10.11 -4.67
C ASP A 66 7.57 8.61 -4.67
N ALA A 67 7.20 7.89 -3.61
CA ALA A 67 7.35 6.45 -3.53
C ALA A 67 6.55 5.73 -4.64
N ILE A 68 5.31 6.13 -4.88
CA ILE A 68 4.47 5.57 -5.96
C ILE A 68 5.10 5.86 -7.33
N ARG A 69 5.47 7.12 -7.61
CA ARG A 69 6.10 7.47 -8.90
C ARG A 69 7.35 6.65 -9.16
N LYS A 70 8.21 6.52 -8.14
CA LYS A 70 9.43 5.70 -8.20
C LYS A 70 9.10 4.24 -8.50
N MET A 71 8.12 3.66 -7.80
CA MET A 71 7.69 2.28 -8.01
C MET A 71 7.13 2.05 -9.43
N LYS A 72 6.38 3.00 -9.96
CA LYS A 72 5.80 2.91 -11.32
C LYS A 72 6.81 3.17 -12.44
N SER A 73 7.94 3.78 -12.11
CA SER A 73 9.06 3.99 -13.05
C SER A 73 10.03 2.79 -13.10
N ASP A 74 9.93 1.88 -12.12
CA ASP A 74 10.75 0.66 -12.05
C ASP A 74 10.06 -0.51 -12.78
N GLU A 75 10.72 -1.08 -13.79
CA GLU A 75 10.18 -2.18 -14.61
C GLU A 75 9.82 -3.44 -13.79
N GLY A 76 10.54 -3.70 -12.70
CA GLY A 76 10.31 -4.84 -11.81
C GLY A 76 9.16 -4.62 -10.84
N LEU A 77 8.82 -3.38 -10.53
CA LEU A 77 7.82 -3.03 -9.51
C LEU A 77 6.54 -2.42 -10.07
N LYS A 78 6.56 -1.84 -11.27
CA LYS A 78 5.42 -1.08 -11.85
C LYS A 78 4.12 -1.86 -11.95
N ALA A 79 4.21 -3.19 -12.09
CA ALA A 79 3.06 -4.07 -12.19
C ALA A 79 2.42 -4.39 -10.83
N ILE A 80 3.10 -4.08 -9.71
CA ILE A 80 2.56 -4.27 -8.38
C ILE A 80 1.54 -3.15 -8.11
N PRO A 81 0.28 -3.47 -7.76
CA PRO A 81 -0.71 -2.46 -7.48
C PRO A 81 -0.44 -1.74 -6.16
N VAL A 82 -0.72 -0.44 -6.12
CA VAL A 82 -0.63 0.39 -4.91
C VAL A 82 -2.00 0.96 -4.55
N VAL A 83 -2.39 0.79 -3.29
CA VAL A 83 -3.49 1.55 -2.69
C VAL A 83 -2.87 2.65 -1.84
N ALA A 84 -3.13 3.91 -2.21
CA ALA A 84 -2.78 5.06 -1.40
C ALA A 84 -3.68 5.12 -0.17
N ILE A 85 -3.07 5.23 1.01
CA ILE A 85 -3.74 5.39 2.30
C ILE A 85 -3.32 6.74 2.87
N THR A 86 -4.28 7.60 3.20
CA THR A 86 -3.94 8.98 3.61
C THR A 86 -4.87 9.48 4.70
N ALA A 87 -4.35 10.23 5.66
CA ALA A 87 -5.20 10.99 6.57
C ALA A 87 -5.67 12.33 5.95
N GLN A 88 -5.07 12.75 4.83
CA GLN A 88 -5.40 13.99 4.15
C GLN A 88 -6.55 13.77 3.16
N ALA A 89 -7.79 13.65 3.63
CA ALA A 89 -8.95 13.46 2.75
C ALA A 89 -9.53 14.80 2.24
N MET A 90 -8.68 15.65 1.64
CA MET A 90 -9.11 16.93 1.09
C MET A 90 -9.61 16.81 -0.35
N THR A 91 -10.39 17.78 -0.82
CA THR A 91 -10.79 17.87 -2.23
C THR A 91 -9.56 17.81 -3.14
N GLY A 92 -9.54 16.89 -4.10
CA GLY A 92 -8.43 16.70 -5.04
C GLY A 92 -7.35 15.73 -4.59
N ASP A 93 -7.37 15.24 -3.34
CA ASP A 93 -6.31 14.36 -2.81
C ASP A 93 -6.33 12.98 -3.48
N LYS A 94 -7.53 12.45 -3.73
CA LYS A 94 -7.73 11.23 -4.52
C LYS A 94 -7.13 11.37 -5.91
N GLU A 95 -7.45 12.45 -6.62
CA GLU A 95 -6.95 12.71 -7.97
C GLU A 95 -5.42 12.77 -7.98
N LYS A 96 -4.80 13.47 -7.02
CA LYS A 96 -3.33 13.52 -6.88
C LYS A 96 -2.71 12.14 -6.68
N CYS A 97 -3.33 11.28 -5.87
CA CYS A 97 -2.83 9.92 -5.65
C CYS A 97 -2.88 9.10 -6.95
N LEU A 98 -3.97 9.20 -7.70
CA LEU A 98 -4.13 8.51 -8.98
C LEU A 98 -3.16 9.05 -10.04
N GLU A 99 -2.93 10.37 -10.09
CA GLU A 99 -1.94 11.00 -10.97
C GLU A 99 -0.50 10.61 -10.64
N ALA A 100 -0.19 10.34 -9.37
CA ALA A 100 1.10 9.77 -8.98
C ALA A 100 1.27 8.31 -9.45
N GLY A 101 0.16 7.63 -9.77
CA GLY A 101 0.12 6.27 -10.29
C GLY A 101 -0.51 5.26 -9.35
N ALA A 102 -1.20 5.68 -8.29
CA ALA A 102 -1.92 4.74 -7.41
C ALA A 102 -3.04 4.01 -8.19
N ASP A 103 -3.24 2.73 -7.88
CA ASP A 103 -4.29 1.89 -8.47
C ASP A 103 -5.58 1.94 -7.63
N GLY A 104 -5.47 2.42 -6.40
CA GLY A 104 -6.57 2.61 -5.46
C GLY A 104 -6.27 3.71 -4.44
N TYR A 105 -7.30 4.14 -3.73
CA TYR A 105 -7.24 5.21 -2.75
C TYR A 105 -8.20 4.92 -1.61
N LEU A 106 -7.75 5.12 -0.36
CA LEU A 106 -8.58 5.12 0.83
C LEU A 106 -8.13 6.21 1.81
N SER A 107 -9.08 6.91 2.41
CA SER A 107 -8.83 7.81 3.51
C SER A 107 -8.76 7.06 4.85
N LYS A 108 -7.94 7.54 5.79
CA LYS A 108 -7.98 7.16 7.21
C LYS A 108 -9.15 7.90 7.90
N PRO A 109 -9.91 7.27 8.81
CA PRO A 109 -9.79 5.87 9.23
C PRO A 109 -10.23 4.92 8.11
N VAL A 110 -9.47 3.83 7.93
CA VAL A 110 -9.64 2.91 6.81
C VAL A 110 -10.98 2.16 6.92
N ASN A 111 -11.83 2.32 5.90
CA ASN A 111 -13.02 1.47 5.75
C ASN A 111 -12.60 0.06 5.31
N VAL A 112 -12.81 -0.91 6.20
CA VAL A 112 -12.38 -2.30 5.98
C VAL A 112 -13.09 -2.94 4.79
N ASP A 113 -14.37 -2.66 4.58
CA ASP A 113 -15.13 -3.28 3.50
C ASP A 113 -14.66 -2.76 2.13
N GLU A 114 -14.37 -1.46 2.02
CA GLU A 114 -13.79 -0.86 0.82
C GLU A 114 -12.37 -1.40 0.54
N LEU A 115 -11.54 -1.52 1.59
CA LEU A 115 -10.23 -2.14 1.48
C LEU A 115 -10.31 -3.56 0.93
N LEU A 116 -11.21 -4.39 1.48
CA LEU A 116 -11.38 -5.77 1.02
C LEU A 116 -11.87 -5.84 -0.43
N GLN A 117 -12.71 -4.91 -0.87
CA GLN A 117 -13.12 -4.84 -2.28
C GLN A 117 -11.93 -4.51 -3.21
N LEU A 118 -11.10 -3.54 -2.83
CA LEU A 118 -9.89 -3.18 -3.60
C LEU A 118 -8.90 -4.34 -3.65
N LEU A 119 -8.60 -4.96 -2.50
CA LEU A 119 -7.71 -6.12 -2.41
C LEU A 119 -8.22 -7.28 -3.27
N ASN A 120 -9.52 -7.56 -3.24
CA ASN A 120 -10.11 -8.60 -4.08
C ASN A 120 -10.03 -8.25 -5.57
N LYS A 121 -10.13 -6.99 -5.97
CA LYS A 121 -9.97 -6.60 -7.37
C LYS A 121 -8.52 -6.74 -7.85
N MET A 122 -7.54 -6.41 -6.99
CA MET A 122 -6.12 -6.32 -7.34
C MET A 122 -5.38 -7.66 -7.21
N MET A 123 -5.75 -8.48 -6.23
CA MET A 123 -5.06 -9.73 -5.92
C MET A 123 -5.74 -10.96 -6.54
N ASN A 124 -6.86 -10.82 -7.26
CA ASN A 124 -7.54 -11.96 -7.87
C ASN A 124 -7.23 -12.20 -9.34
#